data_AF-A0A6N4TBR3-F1
#
_entry.id   AF-A0A6N4TBR3-F1
#
_cell.length_a   1.000
_cell.length_b   1.000
_cell.length_c   1.000
_cell.angle_alpha   90.00
_cell.angle_beta   90.00
_cell.angle_gamma   90.00
#
_symmetry.space_group_name_H-M   'P 1'
#
loop_
_entity.id
_entity.type
_entity.pdbx_description
1 polymer ?
#
loop_
_entity_poly.entity_id
_entity_poly.type
_entity_poly.pdbx_seq_one_letter_code
_entity_poly.pdbx_strand_id
1 'polypeptide(L)'
;MFREYLPQARAATKTFTSAQDGVVRLNSYRQLDEYPLVVPAALSRDEVLADWKSNAIIHAIGVSCLVIVLAFISSRLIRQIALRVQAEAELVRARNSLKQLNRTLEKLAMQDGLTGLANRRQFDIVLKDESSRAMRNASSLALIMIDVDCFKQYNDIYGHTAGDECLRAISKWPPVNTGQGT
;
A
#
# COMPACT_ATOMS: atom_id res chain seq x y z
N MET A 1 -58.82 9.82 50.06
CA MET A 1 -57.79 10.15 49.05
C MET A 1 -58.10 11.45 48.31
N PHE A 2 -59.14 11.55 47.47
CA PHE A 2 -59.49 12.83 46.81
C PHE A 2 -59.96 13.94 47.76
N ARG A 3 -60.56 13.57 48.91
CA ARG A 3 -61.09 14.51 49.92
C ARG A 3 -60.02 15.35 50.65
N GLU A 4 -58.74 14.94 50.64
CA GLU A 4 -57.64 15.66 51.32
C GLU A 4 -56.85 16.59 50.39
N TYR A 5 -56.88 16.39 49.07
CA TYR A 5 -55.99 17.09 48.12
C TYR A 5 -56.69 17.97 47.09
N LEU A 6 -58.01 17.79 46.88
CA LEU A 6 -58.84 18.70 46.09
C LEU A 6 -58.82 20.18 46.57
N PRO A 7 -58.62 20.52 47.86
CA PRO A 7 -58.59 21.92 48.28
C PRO A 7 -57.32 22.69 47.90
N GLN A 8 -56.22 22.02 47.53
CA GLN A 8 -54.89 22.64 47.48
C GLN A 8 -54.39 23.01 46.07
N ALA A 9 -54.86 22.34 45.00
CA ALA A 9 -54.52 22.70 43.61
C ALA A 9 -55.54 22.13 42.61
N ARG A 10 -56.00 22.94 41.65
CA ARG A 10 -57.02 22.56 40.65
C ARG A 10 -56.53 21.54 39.60
N ALA A 11 -55.22 21.34 39.49
CA ALA A 11 -54.60 20.22 38.80
C ALA A 11 -53.23 19.91 39.43
N ALA A 12 -52.92 18.63 39.63
CA ALA A 12 -51.59 18.20 40.06
C ALA A 12 -51.27 16.79 39.55
N THR A 13 -49.99 16.56 39.29
CA THR A 13 -49.44 15.24 38.98
C THR A 13 -48.69 14.74 40.20
N LYS A 14 -49.13 13.63 40.79
CA LYS A 14 -48.46 13.01 41.93
C LYS A 14 -48.42 11.50 41.76
N THR A 15 -47.34 10.91 42.25
CA THR A 15 -47.11 9.48 42.24
C THR A 15 -47.77 8.88 43.48
N PHE A 16 -48.67 7.91 43.30
CA PHE A 16 -49.37 7.25 44.40
C PHE A 16 -49.30 5.73 44.24
N THR A 17 -49.20 5.03 45.35
CA THR A 17 -49.39 3.58 45.42
C THR A 17 -50.89 3.27 45.38
N SER A 18 -51.32 2.53 44.37
CA SER A 18 -52.72 2.14 44.18
C SER A 18 -53.21 1.27 45.34
N ALA A 19 -54.36 1.62 45.92
CA ALA A 19 -54.94 0.90 47.06
C ALA A 19 -55.52 -0.49 46.71
N GLN A 20 -55.76 -0.75 45.43
CA GLN A 20 -56.40 -1.98 44.95
C GLN A 20 -55.40 -3.10 44.63
N ASP A 21 -54.16 -2.75 44.25
CA ASP A 21 -53.15 -3.70 43.76
C ASP A 21 -51.70 -3.34 44.18
N GLY A 22 -51.48 -2.26 44.94
CA GLY A 22 -50.17 -1.91 45.49
C GLY A 22 -49.15 -1.34 44.49
N VAL A 23 -49.54 -1.08 43.24
CA VAL A 23 -48.62 -0.58 42.21
C VAL A 23 -48.48 0.94 42.26
N VAL A 24 -47.24 1.43 42.16
CA VAL A 24 -46.93 2.87 42.11
C VAL A 24 -47.30 3.43 40.74
N ARG A 25 -48.36 4.23 40.68
CA ARG A 25 -48.89 4.86 39.45
C ARG A 25 -48.73 6.37 39.49
N LEU A 26 -48.35 6.96 38.36
CA LEU A 26 -48.31 8.41 38.18
C LEU A 26 -49.73 8.87 37.82
N ASN A 27 -50.41 9.55 38.75
CA ASN A 27 -51.76 10.03 38.54
C ASN A 27 -51.75 11.55 38.33
N SER A 28 -52.35 11.99 37.23
CA SER A 28 -52.66 13.41 37.01
C SER A 28 -54.16 13.61 37.17
N TYR A 29 -54.56 14.58 37.99
CA TYR A 29 -55.98 14.93 38.15
C TYR A 29 -56.22 16.38 37.74
N ARG A 30 -57.39 16.66 37.16
CA ARG A 30 -57.91 17.99 36.85
C ARG A 30 -59.41 18.00 37.15
N GLN A 31 -59.88 19.00 37.89
CA GLN A 31 -61.30 19.16 38.20
C GLN A 31 -62.00 19.94 37.06
N LEU A 32 -63.17 19.49 36.59
CA LEU A 32 -64.03 20.22 35.65
C LEU A 32 -65.06 21.05 36.43
N ASP A 33 -65.33 22.27 35.98
CA ASP A 33 -66.13 23.26 36.74
C ASP A 33 -67.63 22.92 36.84
N GLU A 34 -68.19 22.06 35.97
CA GLU A 34 -69.64 21.79 35.91
C GLU A 34 -70.10 20.40 36.41
N TYR A 35 -69.20 19.45 36.69
CA TYR A 35 -69.56 18.12 37.21
C TYR A 35 -68.51 17.53 38.16
N PRO A 36 -68.87 16.82 39.24
CA PRO A 36 -67.92 16.20 40.17
C PRO A 36 -67.41 14.83 39.66
N LEU A 37 -67.04 14.76 38.37
CA LEU A 37 -66.44 13.56 37.77
C LEU A 37 -64.92 13.73 37.69
N VAL A 38 -64.17 12.79 38.28
CA VAL A 38 -62.72 12.69 38.16
C VAL A 38 -62.40 11.42 37.38
N VAL A 39 -61.78 11.56 36.21
CA VAL A 39 -61.27 10.42 35.42
C VAL A 39 -59.78 10.25 35.75
N PRO A 40 -59.37 9.22 36.49
CA PRO A 40 -57.97 8.95 36.71
C PRO A 40 -57.34 8.36 35.44
N ALA A 41 -56.42 9.08 34.82
CA ALA A 41 -55.46 8.50 33.89
C ALA A 41 -54.23 8.09 34.71
N ALA A 42 -54.12 6.80 35.01
CA ALA A 42 -53.07 6.24 35.85
C ALA A 42 -52.22 5.27 35.01
N LEU A 43 -51.08 5.73 34.51
CA LEU A 43 -50.10 4.84 33.88
C LEU A 43 -49.10 4.36 34.93
N SER A 44 -48.80 3.07 34.94
CA SER A 44 -47.76 2.52 35.82
C SER A 44 -46.38 2.94 35.32
N ARG A 45 -45.42 3.14 36.24
CA ARG A 45 -44.04 3.52 35.87
C ARG A 45 -43.39 2.47 34.98
N ASP A 46 -43.74 1.21 35.17
CA ASP A 46 -43.21 0.09 34.41
C ASP A 46 -43.75 0.07 32.98
N GLU A 47 -45.02 0.43 32.75
CA GLU A 47 -45.60 0.59 31.40
C GLU A 47 -44.95 1.74 30.63
N VAL A 48 -44.69 2.87 31.28
CA VAL A 48 -44.05 4.03 30.63
C VAL A 48 -42.59 3.74 30.26
N LEU A 49 -41.87 2.95 31.08
CA LEU A 49 -40.45 2.67 30.87
C LEU A 49 -40.17 1.41 30.05
N ALA A 50 -41.13 0.49 29.92
CA ALA A 50 -40.95 -0.75 29.17
C ALA A 50 -40.61 -0.49 27.70
N ASP A 51 -41.32 0.46 27.08
CA ASP A 51 -41.07 0.84 25.68
C ASP A 51 -39.69 1.50 25.51
N TRP A 52 -39.34 2.42 26.42
CA TRP A 52 -38.02 3.07 26.42
C TRP A 52 -36.88 2.06 26.59
N LYS A 53 -37.02 1.09 27.51
CA LYS A 53 -35.99 0.06 27.76
C LYS A 53 -35.82 -0.86 26.55
N SER A 54 -36.91 -1.31 25.93
CA SER A 54 -36.87 -2.18 24.75
C SER A 54 -36.18 -1.48 23.58
N ASN A 55 -36.58 -0.23 23.28
CA ASN A 55 -36.00 0.58 22.21
C ASN A 55 -34.51 0.86 22.48
N ALA A 56 -34.13 1.21 23.71
CA ALA A 56 -32.73 1.43 24.09
C ALA A 56 -31.87 0.17 23.88
N ILE A 57 -32.38 -1.02 24.22
CA ILE A 57 -31.66 -2.29 24.02
C ILE A 57 -31.48 -2.58 22.53
N ILE A 58 -32.52 -2.43 21.72
CA ILE A 58 -32.45 -2.67 20.26
C ILE A 58 -31.40 -1.75 19.61
N HIS A 59 -31.41 -0.45 19.95
CA HIS A 59 -30.41 0.48 19.44
C HIS A 59 -28.99 0.16 19.94
N ALA A 60 -28.83 -0.22 21.21
CA ALA A 60 -27.53 -0.61 21.76
C ALA A 60 -26.95 -1.85 21.05
N ILE A 61 -27.79 -2.85 20.74
CA ILE A 61 -27.39 -4.02 19.97
C ILE A 61 -26.96 -3.61 18.56
N GLY A 62 -27.74 -2.76 17.88
CA GLY A 62 -27.42 -2.28 16.54
C GLY A 62 -26.07 -1.55 16.48
N VAL A 63 -25.83 -0.63 17.42
CA VAL A 63 -24.55 0.10 17.54
C VAL A 63 -23.40 -0.85 17.83
N SER A 64 -23.58 -1.79 18.75
CA SER A 64 -22.53 -2.76 19.10
C SER A 64 -22.18 -3.67 17.92
N CYS A 65 -23.20 -4.15 17.20
CA CYS A 65 -23.01 -4.94 15.98
C CYS A 65 -22.23 -4.14 14.92
N LEU A 66 -22.60 -2.88 14.69
CA LEU A 66 -21.91 -2.00 13.76
C LEU A 66 -20.43 -1.81 14.13
N VAL A 67 -20.14 -1.54 15.41
CA VAL A 67 -18.76 -1.37 15.90
C VAL A 67 -17.94 -2.65 15.70
N ILE A 68 -18.51 -3.82 15.98
CA ILE A 68 -17.84 -5.11 15.77
C ILE A 68 -17.55 -5.33 14.28
N VAL A 69 -18.50 -5.07 13.39
CA VAL A 69 -18.31 -5.20 11.94
C VAL A 69 -17.22 -4.26 11.44
N LEU A 70 -17.24 -2.99 11.86
CA LEU A 70 -16.23 -2.01 11.49
C LEU A 70 -14.85 -2.42 12.00
N ALA A 71 -14.73 -2.82 13.27
CA ALA A 71 -13.47 -3.29 13.85
C ALA A 71 -12.92 -4.53 13.12
N PHE A 72 -13.81 -5.47 12.77
CA PHE A 72 -13.46 -6.65 11.99
C PHE A 72 -12.91 -6.27 10.61
N ILE A 73 -13.62 -5.40 9.86
CA ILE A 73 -13.18 -4.94 8.53
C ILE A 73 -11.86 -4.17 8.63
N SER A 74 -11.74 -3.22 9.56
CA SER A 74 -10.53 -2.44 9.78
C SER A 74 -9.33 -3.32 10.07
N SER A 75 -9.46 -4.32 10.95
CA SER A 75 -8.37 -5.26 11.26
C SER A 75 -7.93 -6.08 10.04
N ARG A 76 -8.90 -6.50 9.20
CA ARG A 76 -8.64 -7.25 7.97
C ARG A 76 -7.92 -6.39 6.93
N LEU A 77 -8.33 -5.12 6.77
CA LEU A 77 -7.70 -4.17 5.85
C LEU A 77 -6.27 -3.84 6.27
N ILE A 78 -6.03 -3.53 7.55
CA ILE A 78 -4.67 -3.23 8.05
C ILE A 78 -3.75 -4.42 7.81
N ARG A 79 -4.22 -5.65 8.09
CA ARG A 79 -3.44 -6.86 7.82
C ARG A 79 -3.17 -7.06 6.33
N GLN A 80 -4.13 -6.76 5.45
CA GLN A 80 -3.93 -6.83 3.99
C GLN A 80 -2.92 -5.79 3.49
N ILE A 81 -2.99 -4.56 3.99
CA ILE A 81 -2.05 -3.49 3.64
C ILE A 81 -0.63 -3.88 4.07
N ALA A 82 -0.46 -4.37 5.30
CA ALA A 82 0.84 -4.80 5.81
C ALA A 82 1.47 -5.90 4.95
N LEU A 83 0.68 -6.90 4.53
CA LEU A 83 1.15 -7.97 3.64
C LEU A 83 1.53 -7.44 2.25
N ARG A 84 0.75 -6.52 1.68
CA ARG A 84 1.06 -5.93 0.37
C ARG A 84 2.36 -5.12 0.41
N VAL A 85 2.56 -4.33 1.45
CA VAL A 85 3.78 -3.53 1.63
C VAL A 85 5.03 -4.44 1.70
N GLN A 86 4.94 -5.56 2.41
CA GLN A 86 6.03 -6.53 2.45
C GLN A 86 6.32 -7.17 1.08
N ALA A 87 5.26 -7.60 0.39
CA ALA A 87 5.38 -8.20 -0.95
C ALA A 87 5.97 -7.21 -1.97
N GLU A 88 5.55 -5.95 -1.94
CA GLU A 88 6.11 -4.90 -2.79
C GLU A 88 7.59 -4.65 -2.49
N ALA A 89 7.98 -4.62 -1.22
CA ALA A 89 9.39 -4.48 -0.83
C ALA A 89 10.26 -5.65 -1.29
N GLU A 90 9.73 -6.87 -1.28
CA GLU A 90 10.40 -8.06 -1.83
C GLU A 90 10.51 -8.00 -3.36
N LEU A 91 9.43 -7.62 -4.05
CA LEU A 91 9.44 -7.46 -5.50
C LEU A 91 10.45 -6.40 -5.97
N VAL A 92 10.53 -5.26 -5.28
CA VAL A 92 11.52 -4.21 -5.59
C VAL A 92 12.93 -4.74 -5.42
N ARG A 93 13.21 -5.47 -4.33
CA ARG A 93 14.53 -6.09 -4.08
C ARG A 93 14.89 -7.11 -5.17
N ALA A 94 13.96 -8.02 -5.49
CA ALA A 94 14.16 -9.02 -6.54
C ALA A 94 14.40 -8.39 -7.91
N ARG A 95 13.60 -7.38 -8.27
CA ARG A 95 13.75 -6.62 -9.52
C ARG A 95 15.11 -5.93 -9.61
N ASN A 96 15.57 -5.31 -8.53
CA ASN A 96 16.86 -4.64 -8.51
C ASN A 96 18.01 -5.65 -8.67
N SER A 97 17.93 -6.80 -8.00
CA SER A 97 18.89 -7.89 -8.15
C SER A 97 18.94 -8.41 -9.59
N LEU A 98 17.78 -8.70 -10.19
CA LEU A 98 17.69 -9.11 -11.59
C LEU A 98 18.28 -8.07 -12.54
N LYS A 99 17.99 -6.78 -12.32
CA LYS A 99 18.55 -5.70 -13.14
C LYS A 99 20.08 -5.62 -13.02
N GLN A 100 20.62 -5.83 -11.83
CA GLN A 100 22.07 -5.84 -11.62
C GLN A 100 22.71 -7.05 -12.31
N LEU A 101 22.13 -8.25 -12.15
CA LEU A 101 22.62 -9.46 -12.80
C LEU A 101 22.56 -9.33 -14.32
N ASN A 102 21.47 -8.80 -14.87
CA ASN A 102 21.35 -8.59 -16.30
C ASN A 102 22.40 -7.61 -16.82
N ARG A 103 22.67 -6.50 -16.12
CA ARG A 103 23.77 -5.58 -16.47
C ARG A 103 25.14 -6.27 -16.47
N THR A 104 25.39 -7.16 -15.50
CA THR A 104 26.64 -7.94 -15.47
C THR A 104 26.71 -8.89 -16.65
N LEU A 105 25.63 -9.61 -16.96
CA LEU A 105 25.56 -10.50 -18.11
C LEU A 105 25.73 -9.74 -19.43
N GLU A 106 25.11 -8.58 -19.58
CA GLU A 106 25.29 -7.70 -20.74
C GLU A 106 26.75 -7.30 -20.90
N LYS A 107 27.44 -6.89 -19.82
CA LYS A 107 28.88 -6.57 -19.88
C LYS A 107 29.70 -7.78 -20.32
N LEU A 108 29.49 -8.94 -19.70
CA LEU A 108 30.21 -10.18 -20.04
C LEU A 108 29.93 -10.64 -21.48
N ALA A 109 28.70 -10.45 -21.97
CA ALA A 109 28.31 -10.81 -23.32
C ALA A 109 28.86 -9.85 -24.39
N MET A 110 29.30 -8.65 -24.00
CA MET A 110 29.82 -7.62 -24.90
C MET A 110 31.34 -7.45 -24.80
N GLN A 111 32.00 -8.15 -23.88
CA GLN A 111 33.44 -8.11 -23.69
C GLN A 111 34.10 -9.44 -24.09
N ASP A 112 35.35 -9.37 -24.54
CA ASP A 112 36.21 -10.52 -24.75
C ASP A 112 36.79 -10.97 -23.40
N GLY A 113 36.73 -12.28 -23.12
CA GLY A 113 37.10 -12.82 -21.81
C GLY A 113 38.60 -12.81 -21.52
N LEU A 114 39.45 -12.78 -22.54
CA LEU A 114 40.90 -12.76 -22.39
C LEU A 114 41.42 -11.33 -22.16
N THR A 115 40.96 -10.41 -22.99
CA THR A 115 41.50 -9.05 -23.11
C THR A 115 40.68 -7.98 -22.39
N GLY A 116 39.39 -8.24 -22.10
CA GLY A 116 38.44 -7.28 -21.52
C GLY A 116 37.94 -6.21 -22.51
N LEU A 117 38.42 -6.22 -23.76
CA LEU A 117 37.99 -5.30 -24.82
C LEU A 117 36.58 -5.62 -25.29
N ALA A 118 35.95 -4.69 -26.03
CA ALA A 118 34.71 -4.97 -26.73
C ALA A 118 34.89 -6.17 -27.67
N ASN A 119 34.02 -7.16 -27.56
CA ASN A 119 34.08 -8.31 -28.44
C ASN A 119 33.48 -7.99 -29.82
N ARG A 120 33.54 -8.96 -30.73
CA ARG A 120 33.04 -8.79 -32.11
C ARG A 120 31.58 -8.34 -32.17
N ARG A 121 30.73 -8.86 -31.28
CA ARG A 121 29.31 -8.48 -31.23
C ARG A 121 29.14 -7.01 -30.87
N GLN A 122 29.82 -6.54 -29.84
CA GLN A 122 29.79 -5.14 -29.43
C GLN A 122 30.35 -4.23 -30.53
N PHE A 123 31.41 -4.65 -31.21
CA PHE A 123 31.98 -3.96 -32.36
C PHE A 123 30.94 -3.79 -33.50
N ASP A 124 30.26 -4.87 -33.90
CA ASP A 124 29.29 -4.82 -35.00
C ASP A 124 28.10 -3.90 -34.68
N ILE A 125 27.64 -3.89 -33.42
CA ILE A 125 26.58 -2.98 -32.95
C ILE A 125 27.05 -1.52 -33.03
N VAL A 126 28.20 -1.22 -32.45
CA VAL A 126 28.72 0.16 -32.39
C VAL A 126 29.05 0.68 -33.80
N LEU A 127 29.64 -0.15 -34.67
CA LEU A 127 29.95 0.24 -36.05
C LEU A 127 28.68 0.59 -36.83
N LYS A 128 27.61 -0.19 -36.68
CA LYS A 128 26.32 0.09 -37.32
C LYS A 128 25.70 1.40 -36.83
N ASP A 129 25.75 1.62 -35.53
CA ASP A 129 25.21 2.84 -34.92
C ASP A 129 26.00 4.08 -35.32
N GLU A 130 27.34 4.04 -35.26
CA GLU A 130 28.21 5.17 -35.65
C GLU A 130 28.14 5.45 -37.14
N SER A 131 28.07 4.42 -37.99
CA SER A 131 27.87 4.62 -39.44
C SER A 131 26.55 5.34 -39.72
N SER A 132 25.48 4.94 -39.03
CA SER A 132 24.17 5.59 -39.14
C SER A 132 24.21 7.04 -38.61
N ARG A 133 24.95 7.31 -37.52
CA ARG A 133 25.15 8.65 -36.98
C ARG A 133 25.93 9.54 -37.96
N ALA A 134 27.04 9.03 -38.50
CA ALA A 134 27.87 9.74 -39.47
C ALA A 134 27.10 10.11 -40.74
N MET A 135 26.27 9.20 -41.25
CA MET A 135 25.39 9.45 -42.40
C MET A 135 24.41 10.59 -42.14
N ARG A 136 23.78 10.62 -40.95
CA ARG A 136 22.81 11.68 -40.59
C ARG A 136 23.47 13.04 -40.38
N ASN A 137 24.68 13.04 -39.83
CA ASN A 137 25.39 14.27 -39.47
C ASN A 137 26.34 14.76 -40.58
N ALA A 138 26.39 14.06 -41.72
CA ALA A 138 27.37 14.29 -42.78
C ALA A 138 28.82 14.36 -42.28
N SER A 139 29.17 13.56 -41.27
CA SER A 139 30.51 13.50 -40.68
C SER A 139 31.30 12.32 -41.23
N SER A 140 32.62 12.39 -41.16
CA SER A 140 33.50 11.27 -41.53
C SER A 140 33.59 10.24 -40.40
N LEU A 141 33.66 8.96 -40.76
CA LEU A 141 33.92 7.83 -39.86
C LEU A 141 35.19 7.11 -40.34
N ALA A 142 36.11 6.81 -39.43
CA ALA A 142 37.32 6.03 -39.71
C ALA A 142 37.33 4.75 -38.86
N LEU A 143 37.90 3.68 -39.43
CA LEU A 143 38.07 2.39 -38.77
C LEU A 143 39.53 1.94 -38.90
N ILE A 144 40.10 1.45 -37.81
CA ILE A 144 41.45 0.88 -37.77
C ILE A 144 41.32 -0.61 -37.44
N MET A 145 41.99 -1.44 -38.24
CA MET A 145 42.18 -2.87 -37.97
C MET A 145 43.64 -3.11 -37.61
N ILE A 146 43.87 -3.81 -36.50
CA ILE A 146 45.21 -4.10 -35.96
C ILE A 146 45.34 -5.62 -35.85
N ASP A 147 46.48 -6.15 -36.27
CA ASP A 147 46.85 -7.56 -36.11
C ASP A 147 48.24 -7.64 -35.45
N VAL A 148 48.52 -8.75 -34.76
CA VAL A 148 49.82 -8.97 -34.10
C VAL A 148 50.72 -9.76 -35.03
N ASP A 149 51.77 -9.10 -35.54
CA ASP A 149 52.72 -9.72 -36.45
C ASP A 149 53.38 -10.97 -35.84
N CYS A 150 53.53 -12.01 -36.66
CA CYS A 150 54.21 -13.26 -36.29
C CYS A 150 53.68 -13.95 -35.02
N PHE A 151 52.44 -13.67 -34.58
CA PHE A 151 51.89 -14.18 -33.31
C PHE A 151 51.90 -15.71 -33.18
N LYS A 152 51.73 -16.43 -34.29
CA LYS A 152 51.84 -17.90 -34.31
C LYS A 152 53.25 -18.38 -33.91
N GLN A 153 54.30 -17.81 -34.50
CA GLN A 153 55.68 -18.18 -34.17
C GLN A 153 56.01 -17.86 -32.71
N TYR A 154 55.48 -16.75 -32.19
CA TYR A 154 55.61 -16.40 -30.78
C TYR A 154 54.97 -17.48 -29.88
N ASN A 155 53.73 -17.90 -30.18
CA ASN A 155 53.06 -18.98 -29.45
C ASN A 155 53.79 -20.31 -29.54
N ASP A 156 54.36 -20.63 -30.70
CA ASP A 156 55.10 -21.88 -30.91
C ASP A 156 56.41 -21.92 -30.08
N ILE A 157 57.05 -20.76 -29.84
CA ILE A 157 58.29 -20.64 -29.05
C ILE A 157 58.03 -20.54 -27.54
N TYR A 158 57.07 -19.71 -27.13
CA TYR A 158 56.86 -19.34 -25.72
C TYR A 158 55.62 -19.99 -25.08
N GLY A 159 54.81 -20.70 -25.87
CA GLY A 159 53.56 -21.33 -25.45
C GLY A 159 52.36 -20.38 -25.44
N HIS A 160 51.15 -20.96 -25.52
CA HIS A 160 49.90 -20.21 -25.59
C HIS A 160 49.66 -19.29 -24.39
N THR A 161 50.06 -19.70 -23.17
CA THR A 161 49.94 -18.86 -21.98
C THR A 161 50.72 -17.55 -22.12
N ALA A 162 51.93 -17.59 -22.71
CA ALA A 162 52.71 -16.38 -22.98
C ALA A 162 52.06 -15.51 -24.07
N GLY A 163 51.41 -16.14 -25.05
CA GLY A 163 50.58 -15.47 -26.06
C GLY A 163 49.39 -14.72 -25.46
N ASP A 164 48.67 -15.36 -24.56
CA ASP A 164 47.54 -14.79 -23.84
C ASP A 164 47.95 -13.56 -23.02
N GLU A 165 49.11 -13.62 -22.34
CA GLU A 165 49.67 -12.48 -21.63
C GLU A 165 50.12 -11.35 -22.57
N CYS A 166 50.66 -11.69 -23.74
CA CYS A 166 50.98 -10.71 -24.78
C CYS A 166 49.72 -9.96 -25.25
N LEU A 167 48.63 -10.68 -25.56
CA LEU A 167 47.36 -10.08 -25.94
C LEU A 167 46.76 -9.21 -24.83
N ARG A 168 46.85 -9.64 -23.56
CA ARG A 168 46.46 -8.83 -22.40
C ARG A 168 47.31 -7.57 -22.21
N ALA A 169 48.58 -7.60 -22.60
CA ALA A 169 49.45 -6.43 -22.53
C ALA A 169 49.08 -5.41 -23.62
N ILE A 170 48.86 -5.89 -24.85
CA ILE A 170 48.44 -5.06 -25.99
C ILE A 170 47.08 -4.42 -25.71
N SER A 171 46.13 -5.16 -25.11
CA SER A 171 44.78 -4.64 -24.85
C SER A 171 44.73 -3.51 -23.82
N LYS A 172 45.75 -3.37 -22.97
CA LYS A 172 45.87 -2.28 -21.99
C LYS A 172 46.45 -1.00 -22.60
N TRP A 173 46.92 -1.05 -23.84
CA TRP A 173 47.41 0.14 -24.52
C TRP A 173 46.27 1.17 -24.59
N PRO A 174 46.43 2.37 -23.99
CA PRO A 174 45.37 3.35 -23.94
C PRO A 174 44.98 3.75 -25.36
N PRO A 175 43.68 3.91 -25.65
CA PRO A 175 43.26 4.46 -26.93
C PRO A 175 43.93 5.83 -27.09
N VAL A 176 44.48 6.08 -28.27
CA VAL A 176 44.95 7.42 -28.62
C VAL A 176 43.76 8.35 -28.44
N ASN A 177 43.94 9.40 -27.63
CA ASN A 177 42.90 10.37 -27.31
C ASN A 177 42.48 11.08 -28.61
N THR A 178 41.47 10.54 -29.32
CA THR A 178 40.90 11.18 -30.50
C THR A 178 39.89 12.20 -30.00
N GLY A 179 40.32 13.46 -30.05
CA GLY A 179 39.73 14.58 -29.33
C GLY A 179 38.21 14.71 -29.40
N GLN A 180 37.68 15.20 -28.28
CA GLN A 180 36.54 16.10 -28.29
C GLN A 180 36.86 17.26 -29.24
N GLY A 181 36.34 17.18 -30.46
CA GLY A 181 36.23 18.31 -31.36
C GLY A 181 35.12 19.23 -30.88
N THR A 182 35.47 20.50 -30.72
CA THR A 182 34.61 21.69 -30.55
C THR A 182 33.41 21.72 -31.47
#